data_AF-A0A1D6HF22-F1
#
_entry.id   AF-A0A1D6HF22-F1
#
_cell.length_a   1.000
_cell.length_b   1.000
_cell.length_c   1.000
_cell.angle_alpha   90.00
_cell.angle_beta   90.00
_cell.angle_gamma   90.00
#
_symmetry.space_group_name_H-M   'P 1'
#
loop_
_entity.id
_entity.type
_entity.pdbx_description
1 polymer ?
#
loop_
_entity_poly.entity_id
_entity_poly.type
_entity_poly.pdbx_seq_one_letter_code
_entity_poly.pdbx_strand_id
1 'polypeptide(L)'
;MTMATAAPASVEGFNCTANCTYPCQAYALYRVGFAGVPLDLAAIGDLFAVSRARQQPLHDGRVGQRAAAARAAPVQLPLPAPSSYAPMQYQIGPGDTYWIVSTTKLQNLTQYQAVERVNPTLVPTDLDVGTMVTFPVFCKCPAVTDNDTTLVTYVMQPKDTYVSVAAAFSVAYPQ
;
A
#
# COMPACT_ATOMS: atom_id res chain seq x y z
N MET A 1 19.80 3.51 -24.10
CA MET A 1 18.97 3.91 -22.93
C MET A 1 17.56 3.43 -23.21
N THR A 2 17.16 2.29 -22.65
CA THR A 2 15.75 1.85 -22.73
C THR A 2 15.04 2.54 -21.58
N MET A 3 14.23 3.55 -21.88
CA MET A 3 13.30 4.11 -20.90
C MET A 3 12.40 2.94 -20.48
N ALA A 4 12.45 2.55 -19.21
CA ALA A 4 11.41 1.69 -18.66
C ALA A 4 10.12 2.49 -18.72
N THR A 5 9.31 2.25 -19.75
CA THR A 5 7.95 2.75 -19.82
C THR A 5 7.28 2.25 -18.56
N ALA A 6 6.94 3.14 -17.63
CA ALA A 6 6.16 2.77 -16.47
C ALA A 6 4.91 2.06 -17.01
N ALA A 7 4.71 0.79 -16.64
CA ALA A 7 3.48 0.10 -16.99
C ALA A 7 2.33 1.01 -16.56
N PRO A 8 1.31 1.25 -17.41
CA PRO A 8 0.14 2.00 -16.99
C PRO A 8 -0.38 1.32 -15.73
N ALA A 9 -0.29 2.01 -14.60
CA ALA A 9 -0.67 1.45 -13.33
C ALA A 9 -2.17 1.15 -13.44
N SER A 10 -2.53 -0.14 -13.44
CA SER A 10 -3.91 -0.56 -13.65
C SER A 10 -4.82 0.17 -12.67
N VAL A 11 -5.79 0.92 -13.20
CA VAL A 11 -6.82 1.55 -12.36
C VAL A 11 -7.70 0.48 -11.72
N GLU A 12 -7.89 -0.66 -12.40
CA GLU A 12 -8.64 -1.84 -11.95
C GLU A 12 -7.97 -2.61 -10.81
N GLY A 13 -6.69 -2.37 -10.56
CA GLY A 13 -5.87 -3.24 -9.73
C GLY A 13 -5.42 -4.48 -10.51
N PHE A 14 -4.99 -5.51 -9.80
CA PHE A 14 -4.56 -6.78 -10.39
C PHE A 14 -5.77 -7.66 -10.73
N ASN A 15 -5.74 -8.44 -11.81
CA ASN A 15 -6.76 -9.47 -12.01
C ASN A 15 -6.52 -10.62 -11.03
N CYS A 16 -7.40 -10.78 -10.04
CA CYS A 16 -7.43 -11.97 -9.21
C CYS A 16 -7.99 -13.12 -10.05
N THR A 17 -7.13 -14.04 -10.49
CA THR A 17 -7.57 -15.29 -11.12
C THR A 17 -8.25 -16.18 -10.08
N ALA A 18 -9.14 -17.09 -10.52
CA ALA A 18 -9.85 -18.03 -9.65
C ALA A 18 -8.95 -18.91 -8.74
N ASN A 19 -7.65 -18.98 -9.02
CA ASN A 19 -6.65 -19.71 -8.22
C ASN A 19 -5.98 -18.88 -7.10
N CYS A 20 -6.58 -17.78 -6.65
CA CYS A 20 -6.09 -17.08 -5.46
C CYS A 20 -6.43 -17.90 -4.21
N THR A 21 -5.44 -18.12 -3.34
CA THR A 21 -5.69 -18.69 -2.01
C THR A 21 -6.48 -17.68 -1.18
N TYR A 22 -7.60 -18.07 -0.57
CA TYR A 22 -8.40 -17.22 0.32
C TYR A 22 -8.88 -17.99 1.55
N PRO A 23 -8.87 -17.40 2.76
CA PRO A 23 -8.26 -16.11 3.11
C PRO A 23 -6.73 -16.16 2.99
N CYS A 24 -6.12 -15.06 2.58
CA CYS A 24 -4.66 -14.93 2.49
C CYS A 24 -4.16 -13.78 3.37
N GLN A 25 -2.85 -13.78 3.63
CA GLN A 25 -2.15 -12.65 4.22
C GLN A 25 -1.56 -11.78 3.11
N ALA A 26 -2.09 -10.56 2.96
CA ALA A 26 -1.60 -9.58 1.99
C ALA A 26 -1.17 -8.31 2.71
N TYR A 27 0.03 -7.84 2.38
CA TYR A 27 0.64 -6.71 3.05
C TYR A 27 0.89 -5.56 2.07
N ALA A 28 0.84 -4.33 2.56
CA ALA A 28 1.40 -3.17 1.90
C ALA A 28 2.55 -2.61 2.73
N LEU A 29 3.67 -2.26 2.09
CA LEU A 29 4.73 -1.55 2.78
C LEU A 29 4.38 -0.06 2.86
N TYR A 30 4.30 0.45 4.08
CA TYR A 30 4.07 1.86 4.34
C TYR A 30 5.28 2.49 5.05
N ARG A 31 5.76 3.64 4.55
CA ARG A 31 6.94 4.35 5.10
C ARG A 31 6.49 5.46 6.05
N VAL A 32 7.06 5.53 7.24
CA VAL A 32 6.69 6.50 8.28
C VAL A 32 7.66 7.67 8.33
N GLY A 33 7.18 8.86 8.68
CA GLY A 33 8.01 10.06 8.78
C GLY A 33 8.40 10.70 7.45
N PHE A 34 7.74 10.32 6.35
CA PHE A 34 7.92 10.92 5.03
C PHE A 34 6.71 11.80 4.68
N ALA A 35 6.92 12.93 4.00
CA ALA A 35 5.86 13.79 3.44
C ALA A 35 4.69 14.15 4.40
N GLY A 36 4.98 14.38 5.68
CA GLY A 36 3.95 14.71 6.68
C GLY A 36 3.20 13.52 7.27
N VAL A 37 3.55 12.30 6.87
CA VAL A 37 3.02 11.06 7.48
C VAL A 37 3.47 10.96 8.94
N PRO A 38 2.54 10.73 9.88
CA PRO A 38 2.86 10.53 11.29
C PRO A 38 3.90 9.41 11.49
N LEU A 39 4.81 9.61 12.44
CA LEU A 39 5.74 8.57 12.90
C LEU A 39 5.07 7.55 13.81
N ASP A 40 3.88 7.87 14.31
CA ASP A 40 3.15 7.03 15.26
C ASP A 40 2.46 5.87 14.54
N LEU A 41 2.74 4.64 15.01
CA LEU A 41 2.09 3.43 14.53
C LEU A 41 0.58 3.45 14.75
N ALA A 42 0.09 4.11 15.81
CA ALA A 42 -1.36 4.22 16.03
C ALA A 42 -2.02 5.05 14.92
N ALA A 43 -1.45 6.20 14.56
CA ALA A 43 -1.94 7.01 13.45
C ALA A 43 -1.92 6.28 12.09
N ILE A 44 -0.96 5.37 11.87
CA ILE A 44 -0.97 4.48 10.69
C ILE A 44 -2.09 3.45 10.79
N GLY A 45 -2.32 2.92 11.99
CA GLY A 45 -3.41 1.99 12.25
C GLY A 45 -4.76 2.62 11.95
N ASP A 46 -4.94 3.86 12.39
CA ASP A 46 -6.12 4.66 12.11
C ASP A 46 -6.25 4.95 10.61
N LEU A 47 -5.13 5.29 9.94
CA LEU A 47 -5.12 5.52 8.50
C LEU A 47 -5.64 4.29 7.75
N PHE A 48 -5.09 3.10 8.00
CA PHE A 48 -5.50 1.88 7.28
C PHE A 48 -6.69 1.13 7.91
N ALA A 49 -7.33 1.67 8.95
CA ALA A 49 -8.35 0.98 9.76
C ALA A 49 -7.89 -0.43 10.24
N VAL A 50 -6.63 -0.53 10.66
CA VAL A 50 -5.99 -1.75 11.16
C VAL A 50 -5.55 -1.59 12.61
N SER A 51 -5.69 -2.66 13.40
CA SER A 51 -5.15 -2.67 14.76
C SER A 51 -3.63 -2.74 14.73
N ARG A 52 -2.98 -2.26 15.81
CA ARG A 52 -1.52 -2.36 15.99
C ARG A 52 -0.98 -3.79 15.85
N ALA A 53 -1.78 -4.80 16.20
CA ALA A 53 -1.43 -6.21 16.04
C ALA A 53 -1.30 -6.65 14.56
N ARG A 54 -1.92 -5.92 13.63
CA ARG A 54 -1.84 -6.14 12.18
C ARG A 54 -0.71 -5.34 11.51
N GLN A 55 0.11 -4.65 12.30
CA GLN A 55 1.29 -3.94 11.83
C GLN A 55 2.53 -4.71 12.28
N GLN A 56 3.38 -5.10 11.35
CA GLN A 56 4.66 -5.73 11.66
C GLN A 56 5.76 -4.71 11.37
N PRO A 57 6.53 -4.26 12.37
CA PRO A 57 7.72 -3.47 12.08
C PRO A 57 8.70 -4.32 11.28
N LEU A 58 9.32 -3.76 10.23
CA LEU A 58 10.57 -4.34 9.73
C LEU A 58 11.63 -4.04 10.77
N HIS A 59 11.88 -5.00 11.64
CA HIS A 59 13.05 -4.98 12.49
C HIS A 59 14.22 -5.46 11.64
N ASP A 60 15.01 -4.51 11.12
CA ASP A 60 16.38 -4.81 10.72
C ASP A 60 17.03 -5.57 11.89
N GLY A 61 17.35 -6.84 11.64
CA GLY A 61 17.96 -7.70 12.62
C GLY A 61 19.19 -7.01 13.22
N ARG A 62 19.17 -6.83 14.54
CA ARG A 62 20.27 -6.40 15.42
C ARG A 62 20.45 -4.87 15.54
N VAL A 63 19.99 -4.41 16.71
CA VAL A 63 20.43 -3.27 17.53
C VAL A 63 21.64 -2.51 16.96
N GLY A 64 21.41 -1.27 16.53
CA GLY A 64 22.40 -0.20 16.48
C GLY A 64 23.46 -0.32 15.38
N GLN A 65 23.23 0.34 14.24
CA GLN A 65 24.13 1.39 13.70
C GLN A 65 23.92 1.74 12.21
N ARG A 66 23.02 1.09 11.44
CA ARG A 66 22.80 1.51 10.03
C ARG A 66 21.36 1.48 9.48
N ALA A 67 20.33 1.37 10.30
CA ALA A 67 18.93 1.49 9.86
C ALA A 67 18.42 2.95 9.88
N ALA A 68 19.14 3.86 9.22
CA ALA A 68 18.55 5.16 8.85
C ALA A 68 17.69 5.05 7.57
N ALA A 69 17.61 3.85 6.94
CA ALA A 69 17.15 3.74 5.55
C ALA A 69 15.71 3.23 5.34
N ALA A 70 15.04 2.64 6.33
CA ALA A 70 13.64 2.26 6.14
C ALA A 70 12.88 2.29 7.47
N ARG A 71 12.40 3.46 7.87
CA ARG A 71 11.27 3.54 8.80
C ARG A 71 10.02 3.07 8.06
N ALA A 72 9.87 1.77 7.85
CA ALA A 72 8.78 1.19 7.09
C ALA A 72 8.20 -0.03 7.81
N ALA A 73 6.90 -0.20 7.75
CA ALA A 73 6.20 -1.32 8.36
C ALA A 73 5.23 -1.95 7.35
N PRO A 74 5.30 -3.27 7.12
CA PRO A 74 4.23 -4.03 6.53
C PRO A 74 2.93 -3.86 7.31
N VAL A 75 1.90 -3.41 6.62
CA VAL A 75 0.53 -3.35 7.12
C VAL A 75 -0.24 -4.52 6.52
N GLN A 76 -0.77 -5.42 7.36
CA GLN A 76 -1.68 -6.48 6.93
C GLN A 76 -3.02 -5.86 6.56
N LEU A 77 -3.44 -6.04 5.30
CA LEU A 77 -4.67 -5.47 4.76
C LEU A 77 -5.75 -6.56 4.66
N PRO A 78 -6.97 -6.29 5.16
CA PRO A 78 -8.09 -7.21 4.95
C PRO A 78 -8.51 -7.16 3.48
N LEU A 79 -8.19 -8.20 2.72
CA LEU A 79 -8.64 -8.36 1.34
C LEU A 79 -10.08 -8.92 1.29
N PRO A 80 -11.07 -8.21 0.74
CA PRO A 80 -12.33 -8.83 0.35
C PRO A 80 -12.16 -9.64 -0.94
N ALA A 81 -12.74 -10.84 -0.97
CA ALA A 81 -12.69 -11.71 -2.14
C ALA A 81 -13.55 -11.18 -3.32
N PRO A 82 -13.20 -11.48 -4.59
CA PRO A 82 -11.88 -11.63 -5.17
C PRO A 82 -11.39 -10.26 -5.70
N SER A 83 -11.30 -9.25 -4.82
CA SER A 83 -10.76 -7.94 -5.20
C SER A 83 -9.24 -7.94 -5.09
N SER A 84 -8.57 -7.15 -5.92
CA SER A 84 -7.12 -6.90 -5.87
C SER A 84 -6.73 -5.66 -5.10
N TYR A 85 -7.62 -5.27 -4.18
CA TYR A 85 -7.43 -4.17 -3.28
C TYR A 85 -8.19 -4.42 -1.97
N ALA A 86 -7.69 -3.83 -0.90
CA ALA A 86 -8.41 -3.70 0.35
C ALA A 86 -9.12 -2.33 0.38
N PRO A 87 -10.45 -2.29 0.58
CA PRO A 87 -11.17 -1.03 0.74
C PRO A 87 -10.80 -0.41 2.08
N MET A 88 -10.28 0.81 2.04
CA MET A 88 -9.93 1.60 3.21
C MET A 88 -10.89 2.79 3.32
N GLN A 89 -11.56 2.92 4.46
CA GLN A 89 -12.41 4.07 4.72
C GLN A 89 -11.58 5.22 5.29
N TYR A 90 -11.61 6.38 4.63
CA TYR A 90 -10.90 7.57 5.05
C TYR A 90 -11.85 8.77 5.15
N GLN A 91 -11.71 9.55 6.21
CA GLN A 91 -12.50 10.77 6.41
C GLN A 91 -11.77 11.98 5.80
N ILE A 92 -12.41 12.64 4.84
CA ILE A 92 -11.86 13.82 4.16
C ILE A 92 -11.66 14.96 5.15
N GLY A 93 -10.42 15.47 5.22
CA GLY A 93 -10.06 16.67 5.97
C GLY A 93 -10.02 17.92 5.10
N PRO A 94 -9.79 19.11 5.71
CA PRO A 94 -9.64 20.35 4.96
C PRO A 94 -8.50 20.28 3.93
N GLY A 95 -8.80 20.64 2.68
CA GLY A 95 -7.83 20.65 1.58
C GLY A 95 -7.47 19.26 1.02
N ASP A 96 -8.08 18.19 1.52
CA ASP A 96 -7.91 16.85 0.95
C ASP A 96 -8.56 16.77 -0.43
N THR A 97 -7.89 16.07 -1.33
CA THR A 97 -8.41 15.67 -2.64
C THR A 97 -8.10 14.19 -2.82
N TYR A 98 -8.81 13.52 -3.73
CA TYR A 98 -8.48 12.12 -4.05
C TYR A 98 -7.02 11.97 -4.46
N TRP A 99 -6.50 12.93 -5.24
CA TRP A 99 -5.07 12.98 -5.59
C TRP A 99 -4.17 13.04 -4.36
N ILE A 100 -4.31 14.07 -3.51
CA ILE A 100 -3.42 14.28 -2.35
C ILE A 100 -3.47 13.09 -1.39
N VAL A 101 -4.65 12.54 -1.13
CA VAL A 101 -4.79 11.38 -0.24
C VAL A 101 -4.13 10.15 -0.87
N SER A 102 -4.38 9.86 -2.14
CA SER A 102 -3.77 8.71 -2.83
C SER A 102 -2.24 8.81 -2.94
N THR A 103 -1.71 9.97 -3.35
CA THR A 103 -0.28 10.12 -3.67
C THR A 103 0.58 10.44 -2.46
N THR A 104 0.07 11.27 -1.55
CA THR A 104 0.85 11.79 -0.42
C THR A 104 0.57 10.99 0.85
N LYS A 105 -0.69 10.89 1.26
CA LYS A 105 -1.05 10.19 2.51
C LYS A 105 -0.94 8.67 2.38
N LEU A 106 -1.34 8.11 1.24
CA LEU A 106 -1.25 6.67 0.96
C LEU A 106 -0.02 6.28 0.14
N GLN A 107 0.89 7.23 -0.13
CA GLN A 107 2.18 6.96 -0.77
C GLN A 107 2.10 6.20 -2.11
N ASN A 108 1.05 6.47 -2.89
CA ASN A 108 0.74 5.77 -4.15
C ASN A 108 0.42 4.27 -4.00
N LEU A 109 0.02 3.82 -2.80
CA LEU A 109 -0.57 2.48 -2.62
C LEU A 109 -1.95 2.35 -3.30
N THR A 110 -2.50 3.45 -3.77
CA THR A 110 -3.71 3.54 -4.59
C THR A 110 -3.57 4.68 -5.59
N GLN A 111 -4.53 4.79 -6.51
CA GLN A 111 -4.61 5.84 -7.51
C GLN A 111 -5.95 6.56 -7.42
N TYR A 112 -5.96 7.87 -7.64
CA TYR A 112 -7.17 8.67 -7.54
C TYR A 112 -8.26 8.21 -8.52
N GLN A 113 -7.91 7.74 -9.72
CA GLN A 113 -8.91 7.20 -10.67
C GLN A 113 -9.59 5.93 -10.13
N ALA A 114 -8.86 5.13 -9.33
CA ALA A 114 -9.44 3.96 -8.67
C ALA A 114 -10.39 4.39 -7.55
N VAL A 115 -10.06 5.48 -6.85
CA VAL A 115 -10.93 6.12 -5.84
C VAL A 115 -12.22 6.61 -6.48
N GLU A 116 -12.15 7.32 -7.62
CA GLU A 116 -13.35 7.79 -8.34
C GLU A 116 -14.28 6.63 -8.71
N ARG A 117 -13.72 5.52 -9.20
CA ARG A 117 -14.52 4.35 -9.59
C ARG A 117 -15.22 3.69 -8.42
N VAL A 118 -14.55 3.55 -7.26
CA VAL A 118 -15.16 2.88 -6.09
C VAL A 118 -16.08 3.79 -5.29
N ASN A 119 -16.12 5.10 -5.60
CA ASN A 119 -17.04 6.07 -5.01
C ASN A 119 -17.93 6.72 -6.08
N PRO A 120 -18.77 5.97 -6.81
CA PRO A 120 -19.53 6.48 -7.95
C PRO A 120 -20.58 7.54 -7.58
N THR A 121 -20.94 7.65 -6.30
CA THR A 121 -21.92 8.63 -5.80
C THR A 121 -21.29 9.93 -5.30
N LEU A 122 -19.96 10.01 -5.22
CA LEU A 122 -19.24 11.18 -4.75
C LEU A 122 -18.68 11.97 -5.92
N VAL A 123 -18.65 13.30 -5.79
CA VAL A 123 -18.07 14.19 -6.80
C VAL A 123 -16.69 14.62 -6.31
N PRO A 124 -15.59 14.28 -7.00
CA PRO A 124 -14.22 14.52 -6.51
C PRO A 124 -13.89 15.99 -6.26
N THR A 125 -14.58 16.91 -6.94
CA THR A 125 -14.41 18.37 -6.82
C THR A 125 -15.34 19.01 -5.78
N ASP A 126 -16.27 18.24 -5.22
CA ASP A 126 -17.28 18.70 -4.26
C ASP A 126 -17.33 17.73 -3.08
N LEU A 127 -16.31 17.83 -2.22
CA LEU A 127 -16.13 17.00 -1.04
C LEU A 127 -16.21 17.86 0.22
N ASP A 128 -17.26 17.63 1.03
CA ASP A 128 -17.36 18.25 2.34
C ASP A 128 -16.36 17.65 3.34
N VAL A 129 -15.84 18.49 4.23
CA VAL A 129 -15.02 18.02 5.36
C VAL A 129 -15.84 17.06 6.21
N GLY A 130 -15.29 15.89 6.50
CA GLY A 130 -15.96 14.83 7.22
C GLY A 130 -16.59 13.75 6.33
N THR A 131 -16.61 13.94 5.00
CA THR A 131 -17.10 12.94 4.04
C THR A 131 -16.25 11.67 4.12
N MET A 132 -16.90 10.50 4.20
CA MET A 132 -16.22 9.21 4.17
C MET A 132 -16.03 8.76 2.72
N VAL A 133 -14.78 8.49 2.35
CA VAL A 133 -14.38 8.06 1.01
C VAL A 133 -13.67 6.72 1.10
N THR A 134 -14.01 5.81 0.20
CA THR A 134 -13.33 4.51 0.08
C THR A 134 -12.09 4.63 -0.80
N PHE A 135 -10.90 4.37 -0.25
CA PHE A 135 -9.65 4.28 -0.98
C PHE A 135 -9.28 2.80 -1.21
N PRO A 136 -9.16 2.34 -2.47
CA PRO A 136 -8.81 0.96 -2.76
C PRO A 136 -7.28 0.77 -2.68
N VAL A 137 -6.76 0.32 -1.55
CA VAL A 137 -5.33 0.05 -1.36
C VAL A 137 -4.98 -1.23 -2.10
N PHE A 138 -4.15 -1.14 -3.15
CA PHE A 138 -3.83 -2.29 -3.98
C PHE A 138 -3.02 -3.33 -3.19
N CYS A 139 -3.46 -4.58 -3.25
CA CYS A 139 -2.74 -5.72 -2.70
C CYS A 139 -3.25 -7.02 -3.33
N LYS A 140 -2.44 -8.08 -3.27
CA LYS A 140 -2.73 -9.35 -3.95
C LYS A 140 -2.45 -10.53 -3.03
N CYS A 141 -3.30 -11.56 -3.11
CA CYS A 141 -2.99 -12.87 -2.56
C CYS A 141 -1.99 -13.62 -3.44
N PRO A 142 -1.04 -14.38 -2.86
CA PRO A 142 -0.26 -15.34 -3.63
C PRO A 142 -1.17 -16.34 -4.34
N ALA A 143 -0.81 -16.72 -5.56
CA ALA A 143 -1.44 -17.83 -6.25
C ALA A 143 -1.01 -19.14 -5.59
N VAL A 144 -1.83 -20.19 -5.66
CA VAL A 144 -1.45 -21.53 -5.13
C VAL A 144 -0.12 -22.01 -5.72
N THR A 145 0.20 -21.63 -6.95
CA THR A 145 1.44 -21.97 -7.65
C THR A 145 2.68 -21.27 -7.11
N ASP A 146 2.53 -20.16 -6.40
CA ASP A 146 3.66 -19.38 -5.90
C ASP A 146 4.35 -20.12 -4.73
N ASN A 147 3.68 -21.11 -4.11
CA ASN A 147 4.11 -21.79 -2.87
C ASN A 147 4.47 -20.84 -1.70
N ASP A 148 4.18 -19.56 -1.85
CA ASP A 148 4.43 -18.51 -0.88
C ASP A 148 3.18 -18.24 -0.04
N THR A 149 3.38 -17.93 1.23
CA THR A 149 2.29 -17.66 2.19
C THR A 149 1.96 -16.17 2.29
N THR A 150 2.85 -15.29 1.84
CA THR A 150 2.78 -13.84 2.06
C THR A 150 3.25 -13.06 0.84
N LEU A 151 2.47 -12.08 0.40
CA LEU A 151 2.91 -11.07 -0.58
C LEU A 151 2.92 -9.68 0.06
N VAL A 152 3.98 -8.90 -0.23
CA VAL A 152 4.11 -7.50 0.18
C VAL A 152 4.06 -6.62 -1.05
N THR A 153 3.09 -5.71 -1.10
CA THR A 153 2.98 -4.68 -2.13
C THR A 153 3.92 -3.53 -1.78
N TYR A 154 4.80 -3.18 -2.72
CA TYR A 154 5.82 -2.15 -2.55
C TYR A 154 5.72 -1.11 -3.65
N VAL A 155 5.69 0.18 -3.28
CA VAL A 155 5.75 1.29 -4.22
C VAL A 155 7.21 1.70 -4.41
N MET A 156 7.70 1.54 -5.64
CA MET A 156 9.05 1.97 -6.05
C MET A 156 9.25 3.46 -5.78
N GLN A 157 10.35 3.78 -5.13
CA GLN A 157 10.80 5.13 -4.84
C GLN A 157 11.87 5.58 -5.84
N PRO A 158 12.11 6.89 -5.98
CA PRO A 158 13.26 7.38 -6.73
C PRO A 158 14.56 6.76 -6.20
N LYS A 159 15.39 6.23 -7.12
CA LYS A 159 16.66 5.52 -6.85
C LYS A 159 16.54 4.08 -6.38
N ASP A 160 15.34 3.54 -6.22
CA ASP A 160 15.19 2.11 -5.97
C ASP A 160 15.65 1.29 -7.17
N THR A 161 16.26 0.16 -6.87
CA THR A 161 16.57 -0.93 -7.80
C THR A 161 15.95 -2.21 -7.26
N TYR A 162 15.69 -3.20 -8.11
CA TYR A 162 15.22 -4.50 -7.63
C TYR A 162 16.18 -5.11 -6.58
N VAL A 163 17.49 -4.89 -6.76
CA VAL A 163 18.52 -5.33 -5.81
C VAL A 163 18.42 -4.61 -4.47
N SER A 164 18.24 -3.28 -4.46
CA SER A 164 18.12 -2.53 -3.20
C SER A 164 16.83 -2.84 -2.45
N VAL A 165 15.73 -3.08 -3.18
CA VAL A 165 14.45 -3.50 -2.60
C VAL A 165 14.58 -4.91 -2.00
N ALA A 166 15.14 -5.86 -2.75
CA ALA A 166 15.38 -7.22 -2.25
C ALA A 166 16.26 -7.23 -0.99
N ALA A 167 17.34 -6.42 -0.99
CA ALA A 167 18.19 -6.25 0.17
C ALA A 167 17.44 -5.66 1.38
N ALA A 168 16.55 -4.67 1.18
CA ALA A 168 15.73 -4.10 2.25
C ALA A 168 14.75 -5.11 2.86
N PHE A 169 14.31 -6.10 2.08
CA PHE A 169 13.49 -7.23 2.57
C PHE A 169 14.33 -8.44 3.01
N SER A 170 15.66 -8.37 2.98
CA SER A 170 16.56 -9.50 3.25
C SER A 170 16.27 -10.74 2.39
N VAL A 171 15.83 -10.54 1.14
CA VAL A 171 15.58 -11.61 0.17
C VAL A 171 16.59 -11.57 -0.97
N ALA A 172 16.85 -12.72 -1.59
CA ALA A 172 17.69 -12.80 -2.78
C ALA A 172 16.92 -12.31 -4.02
N TYR A 173 17.54 -11.45 -4.83
CA TYR A 173 17.02 -11.13 -6.17
C TYR A 173 17.59 -12.13 -7.18
N PRO A 174 16.78 -13.02 -7.78
CA PRO A 174 17.27 -13.92 -8.82
C PRO A 174 17.74 -13.12 -10.04
N GLN A 175 18.97 -13.39 -10.50
CA GLN A 175 19.56 -12.79 -11.70
C GLN A 175 19.02 -13.44 -12.97
#